data_AF-A0A951A328-F1
#
_entry.id   AF-A0A951A328-F1
#
_cell.length_a   1.000
_cell.length_b   1.000
_cell.length_c   1.000
_cell.angle_alpha   90.00
_cell.angle_beta   90.00
_cell.angle_gamma   90.00
#
_symmetry.space_group_name_H-M   'P 1'
#
loop_
_entity.id
_entity.type
_entity.pdbx_description
1 polymer ?
#
loop_
_entity_poly.entity_id
_entity_poly.type
_entity_poly.pdbx_seq_one_letter_code
_entity_poly.pdbx_strand_id
1 'polypeptide(L)'
;EGLGFSRFRLLADVELPLALPIILTGIRIAVIINIGTATIGSTIGALTLGSPIIEGLSASNPAYVLEGAVVVALLAIFIDRLFEDGVHWARRRTGTIVEAQAVA
;
A
#
# COMPACT_ATOMS: atom_id res chain seq x y z
N GLU A 1 32.82 8.38 12.20
CA GLU A 1 33.66 7.31 11.61
C GLU A 1 33.72 6.20 12.66
N GLY A 2 33.14 5.01 12.46
CA GLY A 2 32.93 4.12 13.64
C GLY A 2 32.95 2.61 13.49
N LEU A 3 32.69 2.00 12.32
CA LEU A 3 32.60 0.52 12.22
C LEU A 3 33.30 -0.07 10.98
N GLY A 4 34.01 0.72 10.17
CA GLY A 4 34.69 0.23 8.95
C GLY A 4 33.75 -0.17 7.79
N PHE A 5 32.44 0.03 7.91
CA PHE A 5 31.48 -0.21 6.83
C PHE A 5 31.58 0.85 5.73
N SER A 6 31.55 0.42 4.46
CA SER A 6 31.34 1.33 3.33
C SER A 6 29.91 1.90 3.40
N ARG A 7 29.70 3.13 2.90
CA ARG A 7 28.38 3.79 2.93
C ARG A 7 27.26 2.94 2.35
N PHE A 8 27.53 2.22 1.26
CA PHE A 8 26.56 1.31 0.64
C PHE A 8 26.24 0.09 1.52
N ARG A 9 27.23 -0.43 2.24
CA ARG A 9 27.05 -1.58 3.12
C ARG A 9 26.26 -1.20 4.38
N LEU A 10 26.54 -0.03 4.95
CA LEU A 10 25.76 0.52 6.05
C LEU A 10 24.29 0.73 5.65
N LEU A 11 24.06 1.32 4.47
CA LEU A 11 22.72 1.54 3.95
C LEU A 11 21.98 0.20 3.78
N ALA A 12 22.55 -0.75 3.04
CA ALA A 12 21.87 -1.99 2.70
C ALA A 12 21.67 -2.94 3.89
N ASP A 13 22.64 -3.04 4.79
CA ASP A 13 22.63 -4.05 5.85
C ASP A 13 22.01 -3.53 7.17
N VAL A 14 21.96 -2.21 7.37
CA VAL A 14 21.50 -1.60 8.64
C VAL A 14 20.34 -0.63 8.44
N GLU A 15 20.51 0.41 7.61
CA GLU A 15 19.50 1.46 7.48
C GLU A 15 18.26 0.98 6.68
N LEU A 16 18.45 0.22 5.60
CA LEU A 16 17.38 -0.27 4.74
C LEU A 16 16.44 -1.25 5.49
N PRO A 17 16.94 -2.28 6.20
CA PRO A 17 16.08 -3.21 6.94
C PRO A 17 15.32 -2.52 8.08
N LEU A 18 15.90 -1.48 8.67
CA LEU A 18 15.27 -0.69 9.73
C LEU A 18 14.20 0.27 9.16
N ALA A 19 14.44 0.86 7.99
CA ALA A 19 13.50 1.74 7.30
C ALA A 19 12.41 0.97 6.51
N LEU A 20 12.61 -0.32 6.21
CA LEU A 20 11.70 -1.13 5.40
C LEU A 20 10.24 -1.10 5.90
N PRO A 21 9.93 -1.26 7.21
CA PRO A 21 8.55 -1.23 7.68
C PRO A 21 7.85 0.11 7.43
N ILE A 22 8.58 1.22 7.51
CA ILE A 22 8.01 2.55 7.27
C ILE A 22 7.84 2.84 5.78
N ILE A 23 8.78 2.39 4.93
CA ILE A 23 8.66 2.48 3.48
C ILE A 23 7.44 1.70 2.99
N LEU A 24 7.27 0.46 3.47
CA LEU A 24 6.12 -0.39 3.12
C LEU A 24 4.79 0.24 3.56
N THR A 25 4.77 0.90 4.72
CA THR A 25 3.60 1.66 5.18
C THR A 25 3.28 2.83 4.23
N GLY A 26 4.30 3.55 3.76
CA GLY A 26 4.12 4.60 2.75
C GLY A 26 3.57 4.07 1.43
N ILE A 27 4.08 2.92 0.96
CA ILE A 27 3.61 2.27 -0.27
C ILE A 27 2.14 1.85 -0.14
N ARG A 28 1.74 1.25 0.99
CA ARG A 28 0.34 0.90 1.28
C ARG A 28 -0.59 2.10 1.06
N ILE A 29 -0.25 3.24 1.66
CA ILE A 29 -1.05 4.48 1.55
C ILE A 29 -1.10 4.96 0.10
N ALA A 30 0.05 4.99 -0.60
CA ALA A 30 0.12 5.41 -1.99
C ALA A 30 -0.75 4.54 -2.92
N VAL A 31 -0.75 3.22 -2.70
CA VAL A 31 -1.57 2.28 -3.48
C VAL A 31 -3.05 2.54 -3.26
N ILE A 32 -3.50 2.71 -2.01
CA ILE A 32 -4.91 2.99 -1.70
C ILE A 32 -5.38 4.28 -2.37
N ILE A 33 -4.56 5.33 -2.31
CA ILE A 33 -4.84 6.61 -2.98
C ILE A 33 -4.97 6.39 -4.49
N ASN A 34 -4.02 5.68 -5.11
CA ASN A 34 -4.03 5.41 -6.55
C ASN A 34 -5.24 4.58 -6.99
N ILE A 35 -5.73 3.63 -6.17
CA ILE A 35 -6.97 2.90 -6.45
C ILE A 35 -8.16 3.88 -6.49
N GLY A 36 -8.24 4.78 -5.51
CA GLY A 36 -9.25 5.84 -5.49
C GLY A 36 -9.17 6.76 -6.71
N THR A 37 -7.97 7.23 -7.05
CA THR A 37 -7.74 8.07 -8.24
C THR A 37 -8.10 7.35 -9.53
N ALA A 38 -7.71 6.08 -9.68
CA ALA A 38 -8.04 5.25 -10.85
C ALA A 38 -9.56 5.03 -10.99
N THR A 39 -10.29 4.96 -9.87
CA THR A 39 -11.74 4.84 -9.88
C THR A 39 -12.40 6.07 -10.52
N ILE A 40 -11.92 7.27 -10.19
CA ILE A 40 -12.43 8.54 -10.74
C ILE A 40 -11.99 8.75 -12.19
N GLY A 41 -10.95 8.03 -12.67
CA GLY A 41 -10.47 8.10 -14.05
C GLY A 41 -11.53 7.80 -15.12
N SER A 42 -12.64 7.15 -14.77
CA SER A 42 -13.76 6.94 -15.71
C SER A 42 -14.45 8.25 -16.14
N THR A 43 -14.32 9.33 -15.35
CA THR A 43 -14.87 10.66 -15.67
C THR A 43 -14.29 11.29 -16.94
N ILE A 44 -13.06 10.92 -17.33
CA ILE A 44 -12.42 11.39 -18.56
C ILE A 44 -12.63 10.45 -19.76
N GLY A 45 -13.58 9.51 -19.65
CA GLY A 45 -13.89 8.54 -20.71
C GLY A 45 -12.96 7.33 -20.76
N ALA A 46 -12.10 7.15 -19.75
CA ALA A 46 -11.30 5.93 -19.62
C ALA A 46 -12.17 4.77 -19.12
N LEU A 47 -11.85 3.54 -19.53
CA LEU A 47 -12.46 2.35 -18.96
C LEU A 47 -11.74 1.99 -17.66
N THR A 48 -12.43 2.05 -16.54
CA THR A 48 -11.88 1.72 -15.22
C THR A 48 -12.86 0.85 -14.44
N LEU A 49 -12.42 0.29 -13.30
CA LEU A 49 -13.32 -0.43 -12.39
C LEU A 49 -14.39 0.48 -11.78
N GLY A 50 -14.21 1.81 -11.85
CA GLY A 50 -15.18 2.82 -11.43
C GLY A 50 -16.15 3.25 -12.53
N SER A 51 -16.12 2.66 -13.72
CA SER A 51 -17.06 3.00 -14.80
C SER A 51 -18.54 2.82 -14.41
N PRO A 52 -18.96 1.72 -13.73
CA PRO A 52 -20.35 1.56 -13.30
C PRO A 52 -20.82 2.65 -12.32
N ILE A 53 -19.90 3.21 -11.53
CA ILE A 53 -20.19 4.30 -10.58
C ILE A 53 -20.60 5.57 -11.34
N ILE A 54 -19.84 5.93 -12.38
CA ILE A 54 -20.09 7.14 -13.17
C ILE A 54 -21.29 6.96 -14.09
N GLU A 55 -21.46 5.78 -14.68
CA GLU A 55 -22.65 5.42 -15.46
C GLU A 55 -23.91 5.46 -14.59
N GLY A 56 -23.86 4.89 -13.38
CA GLY A 56 -24.97 4.89 -12.43
C GLY A 56 -25.33 6.29 -11.96
N LEU A 57 -24.32 7.13 -11.72
CA LEU A 57 -24.52 8.54 -11.37
C LEU A 57 -25.20 9.30 -12.51
N SER A 58 -24.74 9.09 -13.75
CA SER A 58 -25.31 9.71 -14.96
C SER A 58 -26.75 9.24 -15.22
N ALA A 59 -27.04 7.98 -14.94
CA ALA A 59 -28.38 7.40 -15.05
C ALA A 59 -29.30 7.71 -13.85
N SER A 60 -28.81 8.45 -12.84
CA SER A 60 -29.50 8.67 -11.55
C SER A 60 -29.98 7.36 -10.90
N ASN A 61 -29.24 6.27 -11.08
CA ASN A 61 -29.55 4.95 -10.57
C ASN A 61 -28.59 4.58 -9.43
N PRO A 62 -29.01 4.76 -8.15
CA PRO A 62 -28.15 4.49 -7.01
C PRO A 62 -27.80 3.00 -6.85
N ALA A 63 -28.61 2.09 -7.37
CA ALA A 63 -28.32 0.66 -7.29
C ALA A 63 -27.06 0.32 -8.11
N TYR A 64 -26.91 0.90 -9.30
CA TYR A 64 -25.75 0.68 -10.17
C TYR A 64 -24.49 1.39 -9.63
N VAL A 65 -24.66 2.55 -8.99
CA VAL A 65 -23.57 3.22 -8.25
C VAL A 65 -23.06 2.32 -7.12
N LEU A 66 -23.96 1.74 -6.33
CA LEU A 66 -23.60 0.87 -5.22
C LEU A 66 -22.91 -0.42 -5.69
N GLU A 67 -23.36 -1.01 -6.80
CA GLU A 67 -22.71 -2.18 -7.40
C GLU A 67 -21.24 -1.92 -7.69
N GLY A 68 -20.95 -0.84 -8.43
CA GLY A 68 -19.56 -0.44 -8.73
C GLY A 68 -18.77 -0.08 -7.48
N ALA A 69 -19.38 0.67 -6.55
CA ALA A 69 -18.73 1.10 -5.32
C ALA A 69 -18.35 -0.09 -4.42
N VAL A 70 -19.21 -1.10 -4.31
CA VAL A 70 -18.93 -2.32 -3.53
C VAL A 70 -17.75 -3.08 -4.12
N VAL A 71 -17.69 -3.26 -5.43
CA VAL A 71 -16.57 -3.96 -6.09
C VAL A 71 -15.25 -3.23 -5.85
N VAL A 72 -15.22 -1.90 -6.02
CA VAL A 72 -14.02 -1.08 -5.78
C VAL A 72 -13.62 -1.10 -4.30
N ALA A 73 -14.58 -0.97 -3.38
CA ALA A 73 -14.31 -1.00 -1.94
C ALA A 73 -13.74 -2.35 -1.48
N LEU A 74 -14.29 -3.46 -1.98
CA LEU A 74 -13.78 -4.80 -1.70
C LEU A 74 -12.35 -4.97 -2.20
N LEU A 75 -12.05 -4.50 -3.41
CA LEU A 75 -10.69 -4.51 -3.94
C LEU A 75 -9.73 -3.67 -3.08
N ALA A 76 -10.14 -2.46 -2.70
CA ALA A 76 -9.33 -1.59 -1.86
C ALA A 76 -9.00 -2.23 -0.50
N ILE A 77 -10.00 -2.81 0.17
CA ILE A 77 -9.84 -3.52 1.44
C ILE A 77 -8.96 -4.76 1.28
N PHE A 78 -9.13 -5.51 0.19
CA PHE A 78 -8.32 -6.69 -0.09
C PHE A 78 -6.83 -6.34 -0.24
N ILE A 79 -6.53 -5.31 -1.02
CA ILE A 79 -5.16 -4.81 -1.21
C ILE A 79 -4.60 -4.25 0.11
N ASP A 80 -5.39 -3.48 0.85
CA ASP A 80 -5.01 -2.93 2.14
C ASP A 80 -4.56 -4.02 3.13
N ARG A 81 -5.34 -5.11 3.22
CA ARG A 81 -5.00 -6.27 4.05
C ARG A 81 -3.74 -6.99 3.59
N LEU A 82 -3.56 -7.16 2.29
CA LEU A 82 -2.35 -7.79 1.74
C LEU A 82 -1.09 -7.00 2.12
N PHE A 83 -1.17 -5.67 2.08
CA PHE A 83 -0.07 -4.81 2.52
C PHE A 83 0.13 -4.85 4.04
N GLU A 84 -0.94 -4.88 4.82
CA GLU A 84 -0.88 -4.99 6.28
C GLU A 84 -0.19 -6.29 6.71
N ASP A 85 -0.56 -7.43 6.13
CA ASP A 85 0.09 -8.71 6.38
C ASP A 85 1.58 -8.69 5.99
N GLY A 86 1.91 -8.06 4.86
CA GLY A 86 3.29 -7.86 4.42
C GLY A 86 4.11 -6.99 5.39
N VAL A 87 3.52 -5.91 5.91
CA VAL A 87 4.14 -5.04 6.92
C VAL A 87 4.31 -5.78 8.25
N HIS A 88 3.31 -6.55 8.68
CA HIS A 88 3.40 -7.37 9.90
C HIS A 88 4.50 -8.42 9.79
N TRP A 89 4.62 -9.08 8.63
CA TRP A 89 5.71 -10.00 8.36
C TRP A 89 7.08 -9.30 8.37
N ALA A 90 7.20 -8.12 7.75
CA ALA A 90 8.44 -7.34 7.75
C ALA A 90 8.84 -6.93 9.17
N ARG A 91 7.89 -6.48 10.00
CA ARG A 91 8.13 -6.13 11.42
C ARG A 91 8.62 -7.32 12.25
N ARG A 92 8.10 -8.53 12.01
CA ARG A 92 8.56 -9.75 12.71
C ARG A 92 10.03 -10.08 12.43
N ARG A 93 10.54 -9.77 11.23
CA ARG A 93 11.95 -9.98 10.88
C ARG A 93 12.88 -8.88 11.42
N THR A 94 12.40 -7.66 11.55
CA THR A 94 13.21 -6.56 12.13
C THR A 94 13.37 -6.73 13.65
N GLY A 95 12.38 -7.31 14.36
CA GLY A 95 12.46 -7.58 15.80
C GLY A 95 13.64 -8.48 16.20
N THR A 96 13.96 -9.50 15.39
CA THR A 96 15.12 -10.37 15.64
C THR A 96 16.47 -9.69 15.44
N ILE A 97 16.54 -8.61 14.67
CA ILE A 97 17.80 -7.86 14.43
C ILE A 97 18.06 -6.90 15.60
N VAL A 98 17.01 -6.30 16.17
CA VAL A 98 17.12 -5.43 17.36
C VAL A 98 17.55 -6.24 18.58
N GLU A 99 17.00 -7.44 18.80
CA GLU A 99 17.46 -8.33 19.88
C GLU A 99 18.90 -8.79 19.68
N ALA A 100 19.32 -9.12 18.45
CA ALA A 100 20.69 -9.50 18.16
C ALA A 100 21.71 -8.36 18.37
N GLN A 101 21.31 -7.10 18.16
CA GLN A 101 22.17 -5.93 18.44
C GLN A 101 22.11 -5.45 19.90
N ALA A 102 21.06 -5.76 20.65
CA ALA A 102 20.96 -5.44 22.08
C ALA A 102 21.76 -6.39 22.98
N VAL A 103 22.10 -7.58 22.47
CA VAL A 103 22.85 -8.63 23.19
C VAL A 103 24.36 -8.62 22.81
N ALA A 104 24.76 -7.89 21.77
CA ALA A 104 26.14 -7.73 21.32
C ALA A 104 26.77 -6.42 21.81
#